data_AF-A0A5E6SHC6-F1
#
_entry.id   AF-A0A5E6SHC6-F1
#
_cell.length_a   1.000
_cell.length_b   1.000
_cell.length_c   1.000
_cell.angle_alpha   90.00
_cell.angle_beta   90.00
_cell.angle_gamma   90.00
#
_symmetry.space_group_name_H-M   'P 1'
#
loop_
_entity.id
_entity.type
_entity.pdbx_description
1 polymer ?
#
loop_
_entity_poly.entity_id
_entity_poly.type
_entity_poly.pdbx_seq_one_letter_code
_entity_poly.pdbx_strand_id
1 'polypeptide(L)'
;MSLAVIQTLRLPALTCRFVLTGLISLFGIILSTSQAVAASASEQANLDVMIRQLNALEDTARRSAQVADEPGKRYFFDYQRLAGDIARIRHGLEGYLTPSRAQPRDPAELSGQYTTEGRKP
;
A
#
# COMPACT_ATOMS: atom_id res chain seq x y z
N MET A 1 19.21 -42.30 -53.64
CA MET A 1 18.49 -41.02 -53.44
C MET A 1 17.64 -41.06 -52.16
N SER A 2 18.22 -41.35 -50.97
CA SER A 2 17.41 -41.50 -49.74
C SER A 2 18.16 -41.20 -48.43
N LEU A 3 19.06 -40.22 -48.41
CA LEU A 3 19.70 -39.73 -47.18
C LEU A 3 19.56 -38.20 -47.01
N ALA A 4 19.51 -37.43 -48.10
CA ALA A 4 19.34 -35.98 -48.05
C ALA A 4 17.97 -35.52 -47.53
N VAL A 5 16.90 -36.30 -47.76
CA VAL A 5 15.52 -35.96 -47.35
C VAL A 5 15.29 -36.16 -45.85
N ILE A 6 16.01 -37.09 -45.21
CA ILE A 6 15.88 -37.39 -43.78
C ILE A 6 16.60 -36.31 -42.94
N GLN A 7 17.66 -35.71 -43.50
CA GLN A 7 18.50 -34.73 -42.83
C GLN A 7 17.86 -33.33 -42.82
N THR A 8 17.20 -32.91 -43.91
CA THR A 8 16.48 -31.64 -43.99
C THR A 8 15.20 -31.58 -43.15
N LEU A 9 14.60 -32.72 -42.79
CA LEU A 9 13.40 -32.78 -41.93
C LEU A 9 13.71 -32.62 -40.43
N ARG A 10 14.95 -32.92 -39.99
CA ARG A 10 15.35 -32.86 -38.57
C ARG A 10 15.83 -31.49 -38.09
N LEU A 11 16.38 -30.66 -38.98
CA LEU A 11 16.77 -29.28 -38.65
C LEU A 11 15.57 -28.33 -38.33
N PRO A 12 14.45 -28.31 -39.07
CA PRO A 12 13.33 -27.40 -38.79
C PRO A 12 12.60 -27.77 -37.49
N ALA A 13 12.58 -29.05 -37.13
CA ALA A 13 12.01 -29.50 -35.86
C ALA A 13 12.86 -29.03 -34.67
N LEU A 14 14.19 -29.00 -34.79
CA LEU A 14 15.09 -28.53 -33.74
C LEU A 14 15.00 -27.01 -33.56
N THR A 15 15.01 -26.24 -34.66
CA THR A 15 14.83 -24.77 -34.61
C THR A 15 13.44 -24.38 -34.14
N CYS A 16 12.39 -25.09 -34.57
CA CYS A 16 11.04 -24.89 -34.06
C CYS A 16 10.97 -25.15 -32.55
N ARG A 17 11.66 -26.18 -32.02
CA ARG A 17 11.74 -26.44 -30.57
C ARG A 17 12.47 -25.33 -29.81
N PHE A 18 13.54 -24.74 -30.37
CA PHE A 18 14.23 -23.61 -29.74
C PHE A 18 13.42 -22.31 -29.80
N VAL A 19 12.72 -22.04 -30.91
CA VAL A 19 11.81 -20.89 -31.03
C VAL A 19 10.64 -21.03 -30.06
N LEU A 20 10.07 -22.23 -29.95
CA LEU A 20 8.92 -22.51 -29.10
C LEU A 20 9.28 -22.45 -27.61
N THR A 21 10.47 -22.94 -27.21
CA THR A 21 10.98 -22.76 -25.84
C THR A 21 11.30 -21.29 -25.53
N GLY A 22 11.86 -20.54 -26.48
CA GLY A 22 12.07 -19.11 -26.35
C GLY A 22 10.76 -18.32 -26.17
N LEU A 23 9.73 -18.64 -26.96
CA LEU A 23 8.39 -18.04 -26.84
C LEU A 23 7.70 -18.36 -25.51
N ILE A 24 7.80 -19.61 -25.03
CA ILE A 24 7.24 -20.00 -23.71
C ILE A 24 7.95 -19.25 -22.59
N SER A 25 9.28 -19.13 -22.64
CA SER A 25 10.06 -18.38 -21.65
C SER A 25 9.69 -16.89 -21.65
N LEU A 26 9.58 -16.27 -22.83
CA LEU A 26 9.17 -14.87 -22.96
C LEU A 26 7.75 -14.64 -22.45
N PHE A 27 6.82 -15.53 -22.80
CA PHE A 27 5.45 -15.47 -22.31
C PHE A 27 5.37 -15.60 -20.78
N GLY A 28 6.18 -16.50 -20.20
CA GLY A 28 6.32 -16.62 -18.74
C GLY A 28 6.80 -15.33 -18.08
N ILE A 29 7.83 -14.68 -18.64
CA ILE A 29 8.35 -13.40 -18.13
C ILE A 29 7.29 -12.30 -18.21
N ILE A 30 6.60 -12.18 -19.35
CA ILE A 30 5.52 -11.19 -19.54
C ILE A 30 4.39 -11.41 -18.52
N LEU A 31 3.97 -12.66 -18.31
CA LEU A 31 2.91 -12.97 -17.35
C LEU A 31 3.34 -12.68 -15.90
N SER A 32 4.58 -12.99 -15.53
CA SER A 32 5.12 -12.68 -14.20
C SER A 32 5.21 -11.17 -13.94
N THR A 33 5.68 -10.39 -14.92
CA THR A 33 5.74 -8.92 -14.80
C THR A 33 4.36 -8.30 -14.72
N SER A 34 3.39 -8.78 -15.50
CA SER A 34 2.01 -8.29 -15.45
C SER A 34 1.35 -8.54 -14.10
N GLN A 35 1.57 -9.70 -13.48
CA GLN A 35 1.03 -10.00 -12.14
C GLN A 35 1.65 -9.12 -11.06
N ALA A 36 2.96 -8.88 -11.11
CA ALA A 36 3.64 -8.00 -10.17
C ALA A 36 3.12 -6.55 -10.25
N VAL A 37 2.94 -6.03 -11.47
CA VAL A 37 2.38 -4.69 -11.69
C VAL A 37 0.94 -4.62 -11.17
N ALA A 38 0.10 -5.61 -11.48
CA ALA A 38 -1.28 -5.64 -11.00
C ALA A 38 -1.38 -5.71 -9.46
N ALA A 39 -0.50 -6.49 -8.82
CA ALA A 39 -0.43 -6.56 -7.36
C ALA A 39 -0.01 -5.23 -6.73
N SER A 40 0.99 -4.55 -7.30
CA SER A 40 1.40 -3.22 -6.81
C SER A 40 0.30 -2.16 -7.00
N ALA A 41 -0.43 -2.20 -8.12
CA ALA A 41 -1.53 -1.29 -8.39
C ALA A 41 -2.72 -1.52 -7.44
N SER A 42 -2.99 -2.78 -7.07
CA SER A 42 -4.05 -3.10 -6.10
C SER A 42 -3.67 -2.68 -4.67
N GLU A 43 -2.41 -2.84 -4.28
CA GLU A 43 -1.89 -2.36 -3.00
C GLU A 43 -2.00 -0.83 -2.89
N GLN A 44 -1.54 -0.10 -3.91
CA GLN A 44 -1.67 1.36 -4.00
C GLN A 44 -3.13 1.80 -3.81
N ALA A 45 -4.05 1.18 -4.54
CA ALA A 45 -5.47 1.53 -4.48
C ALA A 45 -6.07 1.27 -3.09
N ASN A 46 -5.69 0.17 -2.44
CA ASN A 46 -6.12 -0.15 -1.08
C ASN A 46 -5.62 0.89 -0.07
N LEU A 47 -4.35 1.29 -0.16
CA LEU A 47 -3.76 2.29 0.71
C LEU A 47 -4.38 3.68 0.50
N ASP A 48 -4.70 4.04 -0.73
CA ASP A 48 -5.42 5.28 -1.05
C ASP A 48 -6.83 5.31 -0.42
N VAL A 49 -7.53 4.16 -0.38
CA VAL A 49 -8.81 4.04 0.33
C VAL A 49 -8.62 4.25 1.83
N MET A 50 -7.61 3.60 2.43
CA MET A 50 -7.30 3.75 3.86
C MET A 50 -6.99 5.20 4.23
N ILE A 51 -6.18 5.90 3.42
CA ILE A 51 -5.85 7.32 3.62
C ILE A 51 -7.11 8.19 3.58
N ARG A 52 -8.02 7.98 2.62
CA ARG A 52 -9.29 8.71 2.56
C ARG A 52 -10.17 8.47 3.79
N GLN A 53 -10.22 7.24 4.28
CA GLN A 53 -10.97 6.90 5.50
C GLN A 53 -10.37 7.58 6.73
N LEU A 54 -9.03 7.60 6.84
CA LEU A 54 -8.34 8.31 7.94
C LEU A 54 -8.60 9.82 7.89
N ASN A 55 -8.59 10.44 6.71
CA ASN A 55 -8.95 11.86 6.55
C ASN A 55 -10.37 12.14 7.06
N ALA A 56 -11.35 11.32 6.66
CA ALA A 56 -12.73 11.49 7.10
C ALA A 56 -12.89 11.31 8.63
N LEU A 57 -12.11 10.39 9.21
CA LEU A 57 -12.10 10.16 10.65
C LEU A 57 -11.43 11.32 11.41
N GLU A 58 -10.32 11.84 10.90
CA GLU A 58 -9.63 13.02 11.44
C GLU A 58 -10.56 14.24 11.46
N ASP A 59 -11.26 14.51 10.35
CA ASP A 59 -12.23 15.60 10.27
C ASP A 59 -13.38 15.43 11.26
N THR A 60 -13.85 14.19 11.43
CA THR A 60 -14.89 13.87 12.40
C THR A 60 -14.41 14.14 13.83
N ALA A 61 -13.21 13.69 14.19
CA ALA A 61 -12.62 13.96 15.50
C ALA A 61 -12.46 15.47 15.75
N ARG A 62 -11.96 16.22 14.76
CA ARG A 62 -11.81 17.69 14.85
C ARG A 62 -13.15 18.40 15.04
N ARG A 63 -14.19 18.01 14.31
CA ARG A 63 -15.55 18.55 14.49
C ARG A 63 -16.11 18.22 15.86
N SER A 64 -15.94 16.97 16.33
CA SER A 64 -16.36 16.56 17.67
C SER A 64 -15.68 17.37 18.76
N ALA A 65 -14.40 17.71 18.60
CA ALA A 65 -13.68 18.57 19.54
C ALA A 65 -14.31 19.97 19.71
N GLN A 66 -14.97 20.51 18.68
CA GLN A 66 -15.62 21.83 18.73
C GLN A 66 -16.96 21.81 19.48
N VAL A 67 -17.62 20.66 19.53
CA VAL A 67 -18.95 20.49 20.15
C VAL A 67 -18.91 19.72 21.47
N ALA A 68 -17.74 19.19 21.85
CA ALA A 68 -17.53 18.45 23.08
C ALA A 68 -17.44 19.40 24.28
N ASP A 69 -18.59 19.94 24.70
CA ASP A 69 -18.75 20.58 26.00
C ASP A 69 -19.94 19.93 26.70
N GLU A 70 -19.66 19.04 27.65
CA GLU A 70 -20.67 18.32 28.40
C GLU A 70 -20.51 18.60 29.90
N PRO A 71 -21.38 19.43 30.50
CA PRO A 71 -21.22 19.84 31.88
C PRO A 71 -21.38 18.65 32.83
N GLY A 72 -20.49 18.57 33.83
CA GLY A 72 -20.56 17.58 34.91
C GLY A 72 -19.81 16.25 34.68
N LYS A 73 -19.14 16.06 33.53
CA LYS A 73 -18.25 14.91 33.34
C LYS A 73 -16.87 15.15 33.97
N ARG A 74 -16.30 14.11 34.58
CA ARG A 74 -14.92 14.14 35.14
C ARG A 74 -13.88 13.71 34.11
N TYR A 75 -14.26 12.82 33.21
CA TYR A 75 -13.43 12.27 32.15
C TYR A 75 -14.02 12.66 30.80
N PHE A 76 -13.14 13.12 29.91
CA PHE A 76 -13.50 13.57 28.58
C PHE A 76 -12.65 12.85 27.54
N PHE A 77 -13.23 12.67 26.35
CA PHE A 77 -12.50 12.14 25.22
C PHE A 77 -11.63 13.24 24.60
N ASP A 78 -10.32 13.03 24.54
CA ASP A 78 -9.34 13.93 23.96
C ASP A 78 -9.31 13.75 22.43
N TYR A 79 -10.27 14.41 21.78
CA TYR A 79 -10.38 14.43 20.32
C TYR A 79 -9.15 15.04 19.63
N GLN A 80 -8.45 15.98 20.27
CA GLN A 80 -7.26 16.60 19.69
C GLN A 80 -6.11 15.59 19.63
N ARG A 81 -5.91 14.83 20.71
CA ARG A 81 -4.93 13.76 20.75
C ARG A 81 -5.26 12.63 19.77
N LEU A 82 -6.53 12.22 19.66
CA LEU A 82 -6.95 11.25 18.64
C LEU A 82 -6.66 11.76 17.22
N ALA A 83 -7.01 13.00 16.90
CA ALA A 83 -6.77 13.57 15.58
C ALA A 83 -5.26 13.60 15.23
N GLY A 84 -4.40 13.90 16.22
CA GLY A 84 -2.95 13.84 16.06
C GLY A 84 -2.42 12.44 15.74
N ASP A 85 -2.91 11.42 16.45
CA ASP A 85 -2.53 10.02 16.20
C ASP A 85 -3.03 9.53 14.82
N ILE A 86 -4.26 9.90 14.40
CA ILE A 86 -4.78 9.60 13.05
C ILE A 86 -3.91 10.23 11.97
N ALA A 87 -3.57 11.52 12.12
CA ALA A 87 -2.71 12.22 11.17
C ALA A 87 -1.33 11.55 11.05
N ARG A 88 -0.81 11.01 12.16
CA ARG A 88 0.46 10.28 12.15
C ARG A 88 0.37 8.95 11.40
N ILE A 89 -0.70 8.19 11.60
CA ILE A 89 -0.94 6.95 10.84
C ILE A 89 -1.05 7.27 9.35
N ARG A 90 -1.80 8.32 8.99
CA ARG A 90 -1.93 8.80 7.61
C ARG A 90 -0.57 9.15 7.00
N HIS A 91 0.27 9.92 7.69
CA HIS A 91 1.61 10.25 7.23
C HIS A 91 2.51 9.01 7.07
N GLY A 92 2.35 7.99 7.92
CA GLY A 92 3.06 6.73 7.78
C GLY A 92 2.70 5.99 6.48
N LEU A 93 1.41 5.93 6.15
CA LEU A 93 0.92 5.32 4.91
C LEU A 93 1.37 6.12 3.67
N GLU A 94 1.26 7.45 3.71
CA GLU A 94 1.75 8.33 2.64
C GLU A 94 3.27 8.20 2.43
N GLY A 95 4.03 8.06 3.51
CA GLY A 95 5.47 7.82 3.48
C GLY A 95 5.85 6.47 2.87
N TYR A 96 5.03 5.43 3.08
CA TYR A 96 5.20 4.14 2.41
C TYR A 96 4.94 4.23 0.90
N LEU A 97 3.91 4.97 0.49
CA LEU A 97 3.59 5.20 -0.93
C LEU A 97 4.64 6.07 -1.64
N THR A 98 5.28 6.98 -0.91
CA THR A 98 6.30 7.90 -1.43
C THR A 98 7.61 7.76 -0.64
N PRO A 99 8.32 6.63 -0.77
CA PRO A 99 9.51 6.37 0.03
C PRO A 99 10.60 7.40 -0.31
N SER A 100 10.89 8.29 0.64
CA SER A 100 12.00 9.22 0.52
C SER A 100 13.32 8.50 0.73
N ARG A 101 14.36 8.87 -0.03
CA ARG A 101 15.74 8.37 0.21
C ARG A 101 16.41 9.01 1.44
N ALA A 102 15.72 9.91 2.14
CA ALA A 102 16.20 10.45 3.41
C ALA A 102 16.18 9.37 4.49
N GLN A 103 17.08 9.48 5.47
CA GLN A 103 17.12 8.56 6.61
C GLN A 103 15.73 8.51 7.29
N PRO A 104 15.22 7.32 7.67
CA PRO A 104 13.93 7.21 8.35
C PRO A 104 13.91 8.14 9.56
N ARG A 105 12.97 9.07 9.57
CA ARG A 105 12.70 9.85 10.79
C ARG A 105 12.12 8.88 11.80
N ASP A 106 12.58 8.97 13.04
CA ASP A 106 12.11 8.12 14.13
C ASP A 106 10.57 8.15 14.17
N PRO A 107 9.88 6.99 14.03
CA PRO A 107 8.43 6.97 14.00
C PRO A 107 7.93 7.39 15.37
N ALA A 108 7.41 8.60 15.45
CA ALA A 108 6.95 9.12 16.72
C ALA A 108 5.81 8.22 17.26
N GLU A 109 5.83 7.92 18.56
CA GLU A 109 4.88 6.97 19.17
C GLU A 109 3.44 7.50 19.21
N LEU A 110 2.46 6.63 18.89
CA LEU A 110 1.05 6.95 19.08
C LEU A 110 0.77 7.11 20.57
N SER A 111 -0.01 8.11 20.94
CA SER A 111 -0.37 8.34 22.33
C SER A 111 -1.14 7.16 22.93
N GLY A 112 -2.12 6.63 22.20
CA GLY A 112 -2.94 5.48 22.61
C GLY A 112 -3.89 5.72 23.80
N GLN A 113 -3.68 6.77 24.59
CA GLN A 113 -4.54 7.17 25.71
C GLN A 113 -5.30 8.45 25.37
N TYR A 114 -6.62 8.36 25.22
CA TYR A 114 -7.48 9.48 24.79
C TYR A 114 -8.41 9.98 25.89
N THR A 115 -8.15 9.65 27.16
CA THR A 115 -8.93 10.17 28.28
C THR A 115 -8.20 11.34 28.93
N THR A 116 -8.87 12.49 29.03
CA THR A 116 -8.41 13.66 29.78
C THR A 116 -9.28 13.82 31.04
N GLU A 117 -8.65 14.07 32.19
CA GLU A 117 -9.34 14.41 33.43
C GLU A 117 -9.57 15.93 33.51
N GLY A 118 -10.74 16.33 34.02
CA GLY A 118 -11.17 17.72 34.14
C GLY A 118 -10.24 18.61 34.97
N ARG A 119 -9.17 19.09 34.35
CA ARG A 119 -8.51 20.34 34.70
C ARG A 119 -8.20 21.07 33.40
N LYS A 120 -9.16 21.87 32.94
CA LYS A 120 -8.88 22.96 32.01
C LYS A 120 -7.91 23.90 32.75
N PRO A 121 -6.70 24.18 32.23
CA PRO A 121 -5.90 25.30 32.71
C PRO A 121 -6.61 26.63 32.48
#